data_AF-A0A514ZZP9-F1
#
_entry.id   AF-A0A514ZZP9-F1
#
_cell.length_a   1.000
_cell.length_b   1.000
_cell.length_c   1.000
_cell.angle_alpha   90.00
_cell.angle_beta   90.00
_cell.angle_gamma   90.00
#
_symmetry.space_group_name_H-M   'P 1'
#
loop_
_entity.id
_entity.type
_entity.pdbx_description
1 polymer ?
#
loop_
_entity_poly.entity_id
_entity_poly.type
_entity_poly.pdbx_seq_one_letter_code
_entity_poly.pdbx_strand_id
1 'polypeptide(L)'
;MKTIHFSIDLRSFFLGALTVTGILLLTNFTPSGQPEPGFIENRRFQAVSGERETIILDTKTGQFVVMPSYIGQPRRLKYDFNEIEPKSN
;
A
#
# COMPACT_ATOMS: atom_id res chain seq x y z
N MET A 1 27.32 20.11 -55.50
CA MET A 1 26.85 19.39 -54.30
C MET A 1 25.97 18.24 -54.77
N LYS A 2 26.18 17.02 -54.26
CA LYS A 2 25.43 15.84 -54.70
C LYS A 2 24.15 15.73 -53.85
N THR A 3 22.99 15.83 -54.50
CA THR A 3 21.69 15.69 -53.84
C THR A 3 21.45 14.22 -53.54
N ILE A 4 21.22 13.87 -52.28
CA ILE A 4 20.86 12.52 -51.85
C ILE A 4 19.34 12.47 -51.74
N HIS A 5 18.71 11.61 -52.55
CA HIS A 5 17.27 11.39 -52.49
C HIS A 5 16.98 10.23 -51.53
N PHE A 6 16.19 10.50 -50.50
CA PHE A 6 15.67 9.49 -49.59
C PHE A 6 14.22 9.18 -49.95
N SER A 7 13.94 7.91 -50.21
CA SER A 7 12.58 7.38 -50.30
C SER A 7 12.37 6.44 -49.11
N ILE A 8 11.34 6.72 -48.33
CA ILE A 8 10.93 5.88 -47.21
C ILE A 8 9.61 5.21 -47.61
N ASP A 9 9.60 3.88 -47.57
CA ASP A 9 8.36 3.13 -47.72
C ASP A 9 7.47 3.39 -46.50
N LEU A 10 6.28 3.93 -46.78
CA LEU A 10 5.31 4.35 -45.78
C LEU A 10 4.89 3.18 -44.88
N ARG A 11 4.79 1.96 -45.42
CA ARG A 11 4.43 0.77 -44.63
C ARG A 11 5.51 0.43 -43.62
N SER A 12 6.76 0.43 -44.07
CA SER A 12 7.93 0.20 -43.23
C SER A 12 8.09 1.27 -42.15
N PHE A 13 7.76 2.53 -42.46
CA PHE A 13 7.74 3.62 -41.49
C PHE A 13 6.71 3.40 -40.37
N PHE A 14 5.47 3.06 -40.72
CA PHE A 14 4.42 2.78 -39.72
C PHE A 14 4.74 1.55 -38.88
N LEU A 15 5.31 0.50 -39.49
CA LEU A 15 5.75 -0.69 -38.76
C LEU A 15 6.86 -0.34 -37.74
N GLY A 16 7.84 0.47 -38.15
CA GLY A 16 8.88 0.97 -37.27
C GLY A 16 8.33 1.81 -36.11
N ALA A 17 7.44 2.76 -36.41
CA ALA A 17 6.82 3.62 -35.41
C ALA A 17 5.99 2.81 -34.39
N LEU A 18 5.20 1.84 -34.85
CA LEU A 18 4.41 0.95 -33.99
C LEU A 18 5.31 0.11 -33.08
N THR A 19 6.41 -0.41 -33.63
CA THR A 19 7.37 -1.24 -32.88
C THR A 19 8.05 -0.43 -31.78
N VAL A 20 8.55 0.76 -32.09
CA VAL A 20 9.18 1.66 -31.10
C VAL A 20 8.19 2.07 -30.02
N THR A 21 6.96 2.40 -30.40
CA THR A 21 5.89 2.76 -29.46
C THR A 21 5.55 1.59 -28.53
N GLY A 22 5.42 0.38 -29.07
CA GLY A 22 5.14 -0.83 -28.28
C GLY A 22 6.25 -1.12 -27.27
N ILE A 23 7.51 -1.02 -27.68
CA ILE A 23 8.66 -1.19 -26.79
C ILE A 23 8.62 -0.15 -25.66
N LEU A 24 8.43 1.13 -25.99
CA LEU A 24 8.37 2.20 -24.99
C LEU A 24 7.23 2.00 -23.99
N LEU A 25 6.06 1.54 -24.44
CA LEU A 25 4.93 1.24 -23.56
C LEU A 25 5.26 0.08 -22.61
N LEU A 26 5.89 -0.99 -23.10
CA LEU A 26 6.26 -2.14 -22.28
C LEU A 26 7.38 -1.80 -21.29
N THR A 27 8.38 -1.02 -21.69
CA THR A 27 9.50 -0.64 -20.81
C THR A 27 9.08 0.37 -19.75
N ASN A 28 8.10 1.24 -20.04
CA ASN A 28 7.58 2.22 -19.10
C ASN A 28 6.29 1.75 -18.41
N PHE A 29 5.92 0.48 -18.59
CA PHE A 29 4.79 -0.10 -17.89
C PHE A 29 5.12 -0.21 -16.40
N THR A 30 4.59 0.71 -15.62
CA THR A 30 4.56 0.61 -14.17
C THR A 30 3.24 -0.06 -13.80
N PRO A 31 3.24 -1.31 -13.28
CA PRO A 31 2.01 -1.93 -12.82
C PRO A 31 1.42 -1.05 -11.73
N SER A 32 0.25 -0.46 -11.99
CA SER A 32 -0.46 0.36 -11.03
C SER A 32 -0.96 -0.54 -9.90
N GLY A 33 -0.23 -0.53 -8.79
CA GLY A 33 -0.64 -1.14 -7.53
C GLY A 33 -0.82 -2.65 -7.63
N GLN A 34 0.17 -3.41 -7.18
CA GLN A 34 -0.18 -4.68 -6.57
C GLN A 34 -1.09 -4.33 -5.39
N PRO A 35 -2.38 -4.75 -5.36
CA PRO A 35 -3.12 -4.65 -4.12
C PRO A 35 -2.26 -5.39 -3.10
N GLU A 36 -1.91 -4.73 -1.99
CA GLU A 36 -1.18 -5.39 -0.92
C GLU A 36 -1.87 -6.73 -0.69
N PRO A 37 -1.13 -7.86 -0.70
CA PRO A 37 -1.75 -9.17 -0.54
C PRO A 37 -2.61 -9.05 0.69
N GLY A 38 -3.92 -9.13 0.49
CA GLY A 38 -4.90 -8.76 1.51
C GLY A 38 -4.50 -9.46 2.78
N PHE A 39 -3.86 -8.71 3.69
CA PHE A 39 -3.58 -9.16 5.04
C PHE A 39 -4.97 -9.30 5.58
N ILE A 40 -5.49 -10.53 5.48
CA ILE A 40 -6.78 -11.01 5.95
C ILE A 40 -7.39 -9.95 6.85
N GLU A 41 -8.23 -9.06 6.30
CA GLU A 41 -8.62 -7.79 6.95
C GLU A 41 -9.19 -8.02 8.36
N ASN A 42 -9.62 -9.26 8.63
CA ASN A 42 -10.03 -9.78 9.94
C ASN A 42 -8.93 -9.81 11.01
N ARG A 43 -7.65 -9.52 10.71
CA ARG A 43 -6.55 -9.53 11.70
C ARG A 43 -5.95 -8.16 12.02
N ARG A 44 -6.43 -7.09 11.38
CA ARG A 44 -5.89 -5.74 11.62
C ARG A 44 -6.31 -5.20 12.98
N PHE A 45 -7.55 -5.44 13.37
CA PHE A 45 -8.08 -4.99 14.65
C PHE A 45 -8.49 -6.18 15.50
N GLN A 46 -7.95 -6.27 16.71
CA GLN A 46 -8.34 -7.28 17.69
C GLN A 46 -9.02 -6.59 18.86
N ALA A 47 -10.26 -6.97 19.15
CA ALA A 47 -10.98 -6.50 20.32
C ALA A 47 -10.83 -7.52 21.46
N VAL A 48 -10.40 -7.07 22.63
CA VAL A 48 -10.35 -7.84 23.87
C VAL A 48 -11.28 -7.16 24.86
N SER A 49 -12.33 -7.86 25.29
CA SER A 49 -13.29 -7.36 26.27
C SER A 49 -13.06 -8.04 27.62
N GLY A 50 -12.90 -7.25 28.68
CA GLY A 50 -12.90 -7.70 30.06
C GLY A 50 -14.04 -7.04 30.85
N GLU A 51 -14.28 -7.49 32.08
CA GLU A 51 -15.41 -7.00 32.90
C GLU A 51 -15.41 -5.49 33.14
N ARG A 52 -14.24 -4.84 33.13
CA ARG A 52 -14.08 -3.40 33.41
C ARG A 52 -13.82 -2.55 32.18
N GLU A 53 -13.32 -3.12 31.10
CA GLU A 53 -12.91 -2.34 29.93
C GLU A 53 -12.84 -3.21 28.67
N THR A 54 -13.05 -2.57 27.53
CA THR A 54 -12.83 -3.18 26.22
C THR A 54 -11.68 -2.47 25.52
N ILE A 55 -10.72 -3.23 25.01
CA ILE A 55 -9.53 -2.72 24.34
C ILE A 55 -9.62 -3.14 22.86
N ILE A 56 -9.43 -2.19 21.95
CA ILE A 56 -9.31 -2.44 20.51
C ILE A 56 -7.86 -2.19 20.11
N LEU A 57 -7.15 -3.22 19.65
CA LEU A 57 -5.75 -3.18 19.25
C LEU A 57 -5.59 -3.17 17.73
N ASP A 58 -4.82 -2.24 17.20
CA ASP A 58 -4.31 -2.28 15.82
C ASP A 58 -3.00 -3.07 15.79
N THR A 59 -3.07 -4.32 15.35
CA THR A 59 -1.93 -5.23 15.32
C THR A 59 -0.83 -4.81 14.33
N LYS A 60 -1.15 -3.91 13.39
CA LYS A 60 -0.19 -3.37 12.42
C LYS A 60 0.65 -2.25 13.01
N THR A 61 0.07 -1.42 13.86
CA THR A 61 0.72 -0.20 14.38
C THR A 61 1.07 -0.27 15.86
N GLY A 62 0.57 -1.28 16.58
CA GLY A 62 0.69 -1.37 18.03
C GLY A 62 -0.15 -0.31 18.77
N GLN A 63 -0.99 0.45 18.08
CA GLN A 63 -1.88 1.42 18.70
C GLN A 63 -3.12 0.72 19.25
N PHE A 64 -3.67 1.22 20.37
CA PHE A 64 -4.94 0.68 20.90
C PHE A 64 -5.91 1.78 21.33
N VAL A 65 -7.16 1.41 21.56
CA VAL A 65 -8.23 2.26 22.09
C VAL A 65 -8.82 1.56 23.30
N VAL A 66 -9.01 2.27 24.41
CA VAL A 66 -9.63 1.73 25.62
C VAL A 66 -11.02 2.32 25.79
N MET A 67 -12.01 1.45 25.91
CA MET A 67 -13.39 1.78 26.25
C MET A 67 -13.65 1.42 27.71
N PRO A 68 -13.51 2.36 28.65
CA PRO A 68 -13.86 2.13 30.04
C PRO A 68 -15.38 1.89 30.17
N SER A 69 -15.76 0.78 30.77
CA SER A 69 -17.19 0.40 30.96
C SER A 69 -17.96 1.39 31.84
N TYR A 70 -17.26 2.19 32.66
CA TYR A 70 -17.83 3.02 33.72
C TYR A 70 -18.12 4.48 33.33
N ILE A 71 -17.60 4.97 32.19
CA ILE A 71 -17.76 6.40 31.78
C ILE A 71 -18.64 6.56 30.53
N GLY A 72 -19.03 5.48 29.84
CA GLY A 72 -19.90 5.55 28.66
C GLY A 72 -19.29 6.28 27.46
N GLN A 73 -18.11 6.88 27.59
CA GLN A 73 -17.39 7.55 26.51
C GLN A 73 -16.08 6.81 26.20
N PRO A 74 -15.86 6.39 24.94
CA PRO A 74 -14.60 5.81 24.52
C PRO A 74 -13.47 6.84 24.69
N ARG A 75 -12.42 6.48 25.44
CA ARG A 75 -11.20 7.30 25.53
C ARG A 75 -10.15 6.72 24.59
N ARG A 76 -9.79 7.48 23.55
CA ARG A 76 -8.68 7.12 22.69
C ARG A 76 -7.37 7.39 23.43
N LEU A 77 -6.79 6.36 24.01
CA LEU A 77 -5.48 6.40 24.64
C LEU A 77 -4.44 5.89 23.65
N LYS A 78 -3.62 6.79 23.12
CA LYS A 78 -2.50 6.41 22.26
C LYS A 78 -1.30 6.10 23.16
N TYR A 79 -0.99 4.82 23.32
CA TYR A 79 0.27 4.38 23.92
C TYR A 79 1.09 3.63 22.86
N ASP A 80 2.42 3.72 22.97
CA ASP A 80 3.34 2.87 22.21
C ASP A 80 3.58 1.59 23.02
N PHE A 81 3.31 0.43 22.43
CA PHE A 81 3.53 -0.86 23.09
C PHE A 81 4.99 -1.05 23.54
N ASN A 82 5.93 -0.49 22.79
CA ASN A 82 7.36 -0.57 23.10
C ASN A 82 7.76 0.22 24.34
N GLU A 83 6.91 1.15 24.81
CA GLU A 83 7.13 1.90 26.05
C GLU A 83 6.62 1.16 27.28
N ILE A 84 5.73 0.17 27.09
CA ILE A 84 5.05 -0.55 28.19
C ILE A 84 5.72 -1.91 28.45
N GLU A 85 6.33 -2.55 27.44
CA GLU A 85 7.13 -3.75 27.70
C GLU A 85 8.33 -3.42 28.60
N PRO A 86 8.42 -3.98 29.82
CA PRO A 86 9.66 -3.88 30.58
C PRO A 86 10.73 -4.58 29.76
N LYS A 87 11.79 -3.85 29.39
CA LYS A 87 12.96 -4.45 28.72
C LYS A 87 13.37 -5.68 29.52
N SER A 88 13.19 -6.85 28.90
CA SER A 88 13.72 -8.09 29.46
C SER A 88 15.23 -7.90 29.60
N ASN A 89 15.72 -7.87 30.84
CA ASN A 89 17.15 -8.01 31.12
C ASN A 89 17.61 -9.43 30.83
#